data_AF-A0A838W9E3-F1
#
_entry.id   AF-A0A838W9E3-F1
#
_cell.length_a   1.000
_cell.length_b   1.000
_cell.length_c   1.000
_cell.angle_alpha   90.00
_cell.angle_beta   90.00
_cell.angle_gamma   90.00
#
_symmetry.space_group_name_H-M   'P 1'
#
loop_
_entity.id
_entity.type
_entity.pdbx_description
1 polymer ?
#
loop_
_entity_poly.entity_id
_entity_poly.type
_entity_poly.pdbx_seq_one_letter_code
_entity_poly.pdbx_strand_id
1 'polypeptide(L)'
;MLQPESYQLDQLRQMRRTLRVSLEEAAAALGINRETFRKIELGAPGQRQFTEEERAALLAYLRERQAERAAEDTVQEQMHAARKRAGFSLADAGAVLGTVGEGYRTREAGLKPITGAELALLARAYKRPLRECFPAYQPTPGEQALARQLRESGEWRA
;
A
#
# COMPACT_ATOMS: atom_id res chain seq x y z
N MET A 1 22.03 -26.71 1.68
CA MET A 1 22.25 -25.26 1.58
C MET A 1 21.54 -24.78 0.32
N LEU A 2 20.51 -23.95 0.45
CA LEU A 2 19.82 -23.37 -0.72
C LEU A 2 20.77 -22.38 -1.40
N GLN A 3 20.96 -22.50 -2.71
CA GLN A 3 21.83 -21.60 -3.46
C GLN A 3 21.24 -20.17 -3.41
N PRO A 4 22.05 -19.11 -3.20
CA PRO A 4 21.57 -17.73 -3.06
C PRO A 4 20.70 -17.25 -4.23
N GLU A 5 20.87 -17.82 -5.41
CA GLU A 5 20.09 -17.53 -6.61
C GLU A 5 18.62 -18.01 -6.51
N SER A 6 18.37 -19.12 -5.82
CA SER A 6 17.02 -19.66 -5.61
C SER A 6 16.17 -18.77 -4.71
N TYR A 7 16.80 -18.16 -3.69
CA TYR A 7 16.16 -17.23 -2.77
C TYR A 7 15.72 -15.93 -3.47
N GLN A 8 16.55 -15.41 -4.39
CA GLN A 8 16.23 -14.19 -5.13
C GLN A 8 15.09 -14.38 -6.13
N LEU A 9 15.01 -15.54 -6.79
CA LEU A 9 13.92 -15.86 -7.71
C LEU A 9 12.58 -15.98 -6.99
N ASP A 10 12.56 -16.63 -5.82
CA ASP A 10 11.34 -16.74 -5.01
C ASP A 10 10.86 -15.38 -4.51
N GLN A 11 11.77 -14.47 -4.16
CA GLN A 11 11.43 -13.10 -3.79
C GLN A 11 10.76 -12.34 -4.96
N LEU A 12 11.33 -12.41 -6.17
CA LEU A 12 10.74 -11.77 -7.36
C LEU A 12 9.36 -12.36 -7.70
N ARG A 13 9.22 -13.69 -7.61
CA ARG A 13 7.96 -14.40 -7.82
C ARG A 13 6.90 -13.97 -6.81
N GLN A 14 7.28 -13.84 -5.53
CA GLN A 14 6.39 -13.38 -4.47
C GLN A 14 5.96 -11.93 -4.70
N MET A 15 6.90 -11.03 -5.02
CA MET A 15 6.60 -9.62 -5.32
C MET A 15 5.62 -9.49 -6.48
N ARG A 16 5.88 -10.17 -7.60
CA ARG A 16 4.99 -10.18 -8.78
C ARG A 16 3.57 -10.61 -8.43
N ARG A 17 3.42 -11.69 -7.65
CA ARG A 17 2.11 -12.22 -7.21
C ARG A 17 1.39 -11.23 -6.30
N THR A 18 2.10 -10.63 -5.34
CA THR A 18 1.54 -9.61 -4.43
C THR A 18 1.04 -8.40 -5.20
N LEU A 19 1.79 -7.95 -6.20
CA LEU A 19 1.44 -6.83 -7.07
C LEU A 19 0.44 -7.19 -8.17
N ARG A 20 0.00 -8.46 -8.23
CA ARG A 20 -0.89 -9.02 -9.26
C ARG A 20 -0.41 -8.78 -10.70
N VAL A 21 0.88 -8.63 -10.90
CA VAL A 21 1.49 -8.48 -12.23
C VAL A 21 1.38 -9.82 -12.96
N SER A 22 0.80 -9.81 -14.16
CA SER A 22 0.62 -11.00 -14.98
C SER A 22 1.97 -11.53 -15.52
N LEU A 23 2.00 -12.78 -15.98
CA LEU A 23 3.18 -13.33 -16.63
C LEU A 23 3.49 -12.62 -17.96
N GLU A 24 2.46 -12.08 -18.61
CA GLU A 24 2.57 -11.40 -19.89
C GLU A 24 3.22 -10.02 -19.71
N GLU A 25 2.77 -9.25 -18.73
CA GLU A 25 3.38 -7.96 -18.37
C GLU A 25 4.82 -8.12 -17.91
N ALA A 26 5.10 -9.10 -17.04
CA ALA A 26 6.45 -9.35 -16.56
C ALA A 26 7.40 -9.82 -17.68
N ALA A 27 6.90 -10.58 -18.65
CA ALA A 27 7.67 -10.99 -19.83
C ALA A 27 7.92 -9.80 -20.78
N ALA A 28 6.91 -8.95 -20.99
CA ALA A 28 7.01 -7.75 -21.80
C ALA A 28 8.04 -6.76 -21.24
N ALA A 29 8.09 -6.57 -19.91
CA ALA A 29 9.09 -5.75 -19.23
C ALA A 29 10.54 -6.20 -19.48
N LEU A 30 10.74 -7.49 -19.82
CA LEU A 30 12.05 -8.06 -20.14
C LEU A 30 12.28 -8.22 -21.65
N GLY A 31 11.31 -7.87 -22.50
CA GLY A 31 11.40 -8.08 -23.94
C GLY A 31 11.44 -9.56 -24.35
N ILE A 32 10.96 -10.47 -23.50
CA ILE A 32 10.93 -11.92 -23.77
C ILE A 32 9.48 -12.41 -23.93
N ASN A 33 9.30 -13.58 -24.55
CA ASN A 33 7.97 -14.17 -24.63
C ASN A 33 7.53 -14.77 -23.28
N ARG A 34 6.21 -14.84 -23.07
CA ARG A 34 5.56 -15.36 -21.85
C ARG A 34 6.00 -16.78 -21.48
N GLU A 35 6.20 -17.66 -22.46
CA GLU A 35 6.55 -19.06 -22.21
C GLU A 35 7.99 -19.20 -21.70
N THR A 36 8.92 -18.42 -22.27
CA THR A 36 10.30 -18.29 -21.82
C THR A 36 10.34 -17.75 -20.39
N PHE A 37 9.60 -16.67 -20.11
CA PHE A 37 9.50 -16.14 -18.74
C PHE A 37 8.98 -17.20 -17.76
N ARG A 38 7.90 -17.92 -18.11
CA ARG A 38 7.31 -18.96 -17.26
C ARG A 38 8.30 -20.09 -16.96
N LYS A 39 9.05 -20.55 -17.96
CA LYS A 39 10.06 -21.63 -17.80
C LYS A 39 11.16 -21.21 -16.83
N ILE A 40 11.67 -19.98 -16.99
CA ILE A 40 12.68 -19.40 -16.10
C ILE A 40 12.10 -19.23 -14.69
N GLU A 41 10.88 -18.68 -14.57
CA GLU A 41 10.23 -18.46 -13.28
C GLU A 41 9.98 -19.79 -12.56
N LEU A 42 9.64 -20.88 -13.25
CA LEU A 42 9.39 -22.21 -12.66
C LEU A 42 10.66 -22.90 -12.14
N GLY A 43 11.84 -22.48 -12.57
CA GLY A 43 13.11 -22.94 -12.00
C GLY A 43 13.38 -24.43 -12.19
N ALA A 44 13.06 -24.99 -13.36
CA ALA A 44 13.37 -26.39 -13.62
C ALA A 44 14.90 -26.59 -13.74
N PRO A 45 15.48 -27.67 -13.16
CA PRO A 45 16.92 -27.93 -13.22
C PRO A 45 17.43 -27.98 -14.67
N GLY A 46 18.54 -27.29 -14.95
CA GLY A 46 19.16 -27.26 -16.29
C GLY A 46 18.50 -26.33 -17.30
N GLN A 47 17.48 -25.56 -16.92
CA GLN A 47 16.91 -24.52 -17.78
C GLN A 47 17.63 -23.18 -17.63
N ARG A 48 17.46 -22.33 -18.65
CA ARG A 48 17.91 -20.93 -18.64
C ARG A 48 17.45 -20.25 -17.35
N GLN A 49 18.36 -19.53 -16.72
CA GLN A 49 18.05 -18.63 -15.61
C GLN A 49 17.96 -17.19 -16.13
N PHE A 50 17.31 -16.31 -15.36
CA PHE A 50 17.40 -14.87 -15.63
C PHE A 50 18.86 -14.44 -15.57
N THR A 51 19.31 -13.62 -16.50
CA THR A 51 20.60 -12.93 -16.36
C THR A 51 20.53 -11.94 -15.20
N GLU A 52 21.67 -11.43 -14.73
CA GLU A 52 21.69 -10.39 -13.71
C GLU A 52 20.96 -9.12 -14.16
N GLU A 53 21.12 -8.76 -15.44
CA GLU A 53 20.42 -7.63 -16.07
C GLU A 53 18.91 -7.85 -16.12
N GLU A 54 18.43 -9.03 -16.52
CA GLU A 54 17.00 -9.37 -16.52
C GLU A 54 16.41 -9.35 -15.11
N ARG A 55 17.16 -9.82 -14.11
CA ARG A 55 16.73 -9.72 -12.70
C ARG A 55 16.62 -8.27 -12.25
N ALA A 56 17.59 -7.44 -12.58
CA ALA A 56 17.59 -6.02 -12.23
C ALA A 56 16.44 -5.27 -12.91
N ALA A 57 16.20 -5.53 -14.19
CA ALA A 57 15.09 -4.95 -14.96
C ALA A 57 13.73 -5.38 -14.41
N LEU A 58 13.53 -6.67 -14.11
CA LEU A 58 12.29 -7.15 -13.51
C LEU A 58 12.06 -6.54 -12.12
N LEU A 59 13.11 -6.44 -11.31
CA LEU A 59 13.01 -5.81 -9.99
C LEU A 59 12.66 -4.33 -10.10
N ALA A 60 13.27 -3.59 -11.02
CA ALA A 60 12.97 -2.18 -11.26
C ALA A 60 11.51 -2.00 -11.68
N TYR A 61 11.03 -2.80 -12.64
CA TYR A 61 9.64 -2.80 -13.08
C TYR A 61 8.67 -3.11 -11.92
N LEU A 62 8.95 -4.14 -11.12
CA LEU A 62 8.09 -4.48 -9.97
C LEU A 62 8.11 -3.39 -8.90
N ARG A 63 9.23 -2.69 -8.69
CA ARG A 63 9.30 -1.54 -7.78
C ARG A 63 8.51 -0.34 -8.29
N GLU A 64 8.55 -0.08 -9.58
CA GLU A 64 7.73 0.96 -10.22
C GLU A 64 6.24 0.63 -10.08
N ARG A 65 5.83 -0.60 -10.41
CA ARG A 65 4.46 -1.09 -10.18
C ARG A 65 4.04 -1.05 -8.72
N GLN A 66 4.98 -1.29 -7.80
CA GLN A 66 4.73 -1.16 -6.36
C GLN A 66 4.54 0.30 -5.96
N ALA A 67 5.30 1.22 -6.53
CA ALA A 67 5.15 2.66 -6.29
C ALA A 67 3.84 3.19 -6.89
N GLU A 68 3.46 2.72 -8.09
CA GLU A 68 2.16 3.00 -8.72
C GLU A 68 1.02 2.48 -7.84
N ARG A 69 1.08 1.22 -7.39
CA ARG A 69 0.08 0.67 -6.46
C ARG A 69 0.04 1.39 -5.12
N ALA A 70 1.19 1.78 -4.59
CA ALA A 70 1.25 2.58 -3.36
C ALA A 70 0.68 3.99 -3.57
N ALA A 71 0.72 4.52 -4.80
CA ALA A 71 0.03 5.74 -5.19
C ALA A 71 -1.47 5.52 -5.44
N GLU A 72 -1.87 4.31 -5.84
CA GLU A 72 -3.27 3.88 -5.99
C GLU A 72 -3.93 3.50 -4.65
N ASP A 73 -3.17 3.11 -3.62
CA ASP A 73 -3.64 2.86 -2.25
C ASP A 73 -4.14 4.19 -1.65
N THR A 74 -5.36 4.57 -2.00
CA THR A 74 -5.97 5.81 -1.54
C THR A 74 -6.20 5.74 -0.03
N VAL A 75 -6.27 6.92 0.60
CA VAL A 75 -6.66 7.04 2.01
C VAL A 75 -7.98 6.30 2.28
N GLN A 76 -8.88 6.26 1.31
CA GLN A 76 -10.18 5.60 1.36
C GLN A 76 -10.08 4.08 1.46
N GLU A 77 -9.23 3.45 0.64
CA GLU A 77 -8.97 2.01 0.74
C GLU A 77 -8.31 1.66 2.08
N GLN A 78 -7.43 2.53 2.56
CA GLN A 78 -6.82 2.42 3.88
C GLN A 78 -7.85 2.55 5.01
N MET A 79 -8.87 3.41 4.86
CA MET A 79 -10.00 3.48 5.79
C MET A 79 -10.76 2.17 5.87
N HIS A 80 -11.05 1.54 4.73
CA HIS A 80 -11.69 0.23 4.73
C HIS A 80 -10.86 -0.82 5.46
N ALA A 81 -9.58 -0.94 5.08
CA ALA A 81 -8.68 -1.93 5.64
C ALA A 81 -8.42 -1.71 7.13
N ALA A 82 -8.16 -0.47 7.55
CA ALA A 82 -7.89 -0.11 8.94
C ALA A 82 -9.12 -0.36 9.84
N ARG A 83 -10.32 0.02 9.38
CA ARG A 83 -11.57 -0.25 10.11
C ARG A 83 -11.78 -1.74 10.32
N LYS A 84 -11.62 -2.54 9.26
CA LYS A 84 -11.80 -4.01 9.32
C LYS A 84 -10.74 -4.66 10.23
N ARG A 85 -9.49 -4.21 10.18
CA ARG A 85 -8.40 -4.68 11.06
C ARG A 85 -8.64 -4.33 12.52
N ALA A 86 -9.22 -3.16 12.79
CA ALA A 86 -9.59 -2.72 14.14
C ALA A 86 -10.86 -3.40 14.67
N GLY A 87 -11.59 -4.14 13.84
CA GLY A 87 -12.86 -4.80 14.22
C GLY A 87 -14.05 -3.84 14.33
N PHE A 88 -13.96 -2.63 13.75
CA PHE A 88 -15.01 -1.63 13.83
C PHE A 88 -16.09 -1.85 12.76
N SER A 89 -17.35 -1.69 13.16
CA SER A 89 -18.46 -1.58 12.21
C SER A 89 -18.48 -0.20 11.54
N LEU A 90 -19.30 -0.05 10.49
CA LEU A 90 -19.55 1.27 9.89
C LEU A 90 -20.18 2.24 10.91
N ALA A 91 -21.03 1.73 11.81
CA ALA A 91 -21.67 2.53 12.85
C ALA A 91 -20.66 3.05 13.88
N ASP A 92 -19.72 2.20 14.32
CA ASP A 92 -18.68 2.59 15.28
C ASP A 92 -17.76 3.65 14.69
N ALA A 93 -17.32 3.45 13.45
CA ALA A 93 -16.47 4.41 12.76
C ALA A 93 -17.21 5.73 12.46
N GLY A 94 -18.51 5.66 12.15
CA GLY A 94 -19.37 6.83 12.05
C GLY A 94 -19.46 7.60 13.37
N ALA A 95 -19.68 6.91 14.48
CA ALA A 95 -19.78 7.53 15.81
C ALA A 95 -18.50 8.30 16.19
N VAL A 96 -17.32 7.78 15.86
CA VAL A 96 -16.04 8.47 16.06
C VAL A 96 -15.98 9.81 15.33
N LEU A 97 -16.58 9.89 14.14
CA LEU A 97 -16.64 11.11 13.34
C LEU A 97 -17.91 11.95 13.59
N GLY A 98 -18.72 11.60 14.59
CA GLY A 98 -19.99 12.30 14.87
C GLY A 98 -21.00 12.16 13.73
N THR A 99 -21.00 11.05 13.00
CA THR A 99 -21.89 10.79 11.86
C THR A 99 -22.55 9.42 11.96
N VAL A 100 -23.58 9.17 11.15
CA VAL A 100 -24.20 7.84 11.03
C VAL A 100 -23.35 6.93 10.13
N GLY A 101 -23.52 5.62 10.24
CA GLY A 101 -22.70 4.65 9.47
C GLY A 101 -22.73 4.87 7.95
N GLU A 102 -23.83 5.36 7.39
CA GLU A 102 -23.91 5.73 5.96
C GLU A 102 -23.02 6.95 5.63
N GLY A 103 -22.97 7.93 6.53
CA GLY A 103 -22.09 9.08 6.41
C GLY A 103 -20.61 8.72 6.49
N TYR A 104 -20.27 7.64 7.19
CA TYR A 104 -18.93 7.07 7.14
C TYR A 104 -18.68 6.31 5.83
N ARG A 105 -19.63 5.47 5.41
CA ARG A 105 -19.51 4.68 4.17
C ARG A 105 -19.23 5.56 2.95
N THR A 106 -19.88 6.73 2.85
CA THR A 106 -19.63 7.66 1.73
C THR A 106 -18.22 8.25 1.73
N ARG A 107 -17.60 8.46 2.91
CA ARG A 107 -16.18 8.85 3.02
C ARG A 107 -15.26 7.69 2.66
N GLU A 108 -15.54 6.50 3.20
CA GLU A 108 -14.78 5.27 2.91
C GLU A 108 -14.83 4.90 1.42
N ALA A 109 -15.90 5.25 0.72
CA ALA A 109 -16.05 5.09 -0.74
C ALA A 109 -15.45 6.25 -1.57
N GLY A 110 -14.88 7.27 -0.93
CA GLY A 110 -14.30 8.43 -1.63
C GLY A 110 -15.29 9.42 -2.22
N LEU A 111 -16.58 9.28 -1.91
CA LEU A 111 -17.62 10.19 -2.38
C LEU A 111 -17.65 11.51 -1.60
N LYS A 112 -17.05 11.52 -0.40
CA LYS A 112 -16.84 12.73 0.40
C LYS A 112 -15.39 12.83 0.84
N PRO A 113 -14.81 14.05 0.82
CA PRO A 113 -13.47 14.26 1.34
C PRO A 113 -13.42 13.95 2.84
N ILE A 114 -12.26 13.50 3.29
CA ILE A 114 -11.94 13.31 4.70
C ILE A 114 -10.71 14.13 5.04
N THR A 115 -10.74 14.78 6.20
CA THR A 115 -9.67 15.66 6.68
C THR A 115 -8.62 14.89 7.48
N GLY A 116 -7.42 15.47 7.65
CA GLY A 116 -6.40 14.91 8.53
C GLY A 116 -6.85 14.76 9.98
N ALA A 117 -7.67 15.70 10.47
CA ALA A 117 -8.22 15.65 11.81
C ALA A 117 -9.17 14.46 12.00
N GLU A 118 -10.05 14.20 11.03
CA GLU A 118 -10.95 13.04 11.05
C GLU A 118 -10.15 11.72 11.00
N LEU A 119 -9.11 11.64 10.17
CA LEU A 119 -8.22 10.47 10.14
C LEU A 119 -7.49 10.27 11.48
N ALA A 120 -7.06 11.34 12.13
CA ALA A 120 -6.41 11.27 13.44
C ALA A 120 -7.38 10.76 14.53
N LEU A 121 -8.65 11.18 14.50
CA LEU A 121 -9.69 10.66 15.39
C LEU A 121 -9.90 9.16 15.19
N LEU A 122 -9.98 8.69 13.94
CA LEU A 122 -10.11 7.27 13.62
C LEU A 122 -8.89 6.47 14.11
N ALA A 123 -7.68 6.93 13.83
CA ALA A 123 -6.45 6.26 14.27
C ALA A 123 -6.40 6.15 15.80
N ARG A 124 -6.78 7.21 16.52
CA ARG A 124 -6.89 7.21 17.98
C ARG A 124 -7.93 6.20 18.47
N ALA A 125 -9.10 6.13 17.84
CA ALA A 125 -10.13 5.14 18.18
C ALA A 125 -9.66 3.71 17.92
N TYR A 126 -8.88 3.49 16.86
CA TYR A 126 -8.25 2.20 16.54
C TYR A 126 -7.03 1.88 17.42
N LYS A 127 -6.66 2.80 18.33
CA LYS A 127 -5.49 2.69 19.22
C LYS A 127 -4.18 2.43 18.46
N ARG A 128 -4.03 3.06 17.29
CA ARG A 128 -2.86 2.92 16.43
C ARG A 128 -2.37 4.29 15.94
N PRO A 129 -1.07 4.43 15.62
CA PRO A 129 -0.54 5.66 15.04
C PRO A 129 -1.20 5.99 13.69
N LEU A 130 -1.42 7.28 13.42
CA LEU A 130 -2.00 7.77 12.14
C LEU A 130 -1.29 7.20 10.92
N ARG A 131 0.05 7.26 10.91
CA ARG A 131 0.91 6.74 9.82
C ARG A 131 0.83 5.24 9.60
N GLU A 132 0.40 4.47 10.60
CA GLU A 132 0.21 3.03 10.49
C GLU A 132 -1.16 2.70 9.87
N CYS A 133 -2.18 3.48 10.23
CA CYS A 133 -3.53 3.33 9.69
C CYS A 133 -3.65 3.87 8.26
N PHE A 134 -3.05 5.02 7.99
CA PHE A 134 -3.24 5.80 6.76
C PHE A 134 -1.91 6.27 6.17
N PRO A 135 -1.05 5.36 5.68
CA PRO A 135 0.27 5.72 5.16
C PRO A 135 0.22 6.60 3.90
N ALA A 136 -0.87 6.59 3.13
CA ALA A 136 -1.01 7.47 1.96
C ALA A 136 -1.47 8.90 2.33
N TYR A 137 -1.86 9.14 3.58
CA TYR A 137 -2.27 10.48 4.00
C TYR A 137 -1.06 11.41 4.08
N GLN A 138 -1.08 12.46 3.25
CA GLN A 138 -0.13 13.56 3.28
C GLN A 138 -0.82 14.83 3.80
N PRO A 139 -0.37 15.43 4.91
CA PRO A 139 -0.94 16.66 5.43
C PRO A 139 -0.77 17.81 4.43
N THR A 140 -1.83 18.57 4.23
CA THR A 140 -1.81 19.79 3.42
C THR A 140 -0.92 20.87 4.06
N PRO A 141 -0.41 21.85 3.29
CA PRO A 141 0.37 22.96 3.85
C PRO A 141 -0.36 23.70 4.99
N GLY A 142 -1.69 23.86 4.88
CA GLY A 142 -2.51 24.46 5.92
C GLY A 142 -2.54 23.64 7.22
N GLU A 143 -2.70 22.31 7.11
CA GLU A 143 -2.65 21.42 8.28
C GLU A 143 -1.26 21.39 8.92
N GLN A 144 -0.20 21.46 8.12
CA GLN A 144 1.17 21.55 8.63
C GLN A 144 1.42 22.86 9.39
N ALA A 145 0.94 23.99 8.84
CA ALA A 145 1.03 25.30 9.48
C ALA A 145 0.26 25.33 10.80
N LEU A 146 -0.96 24.80 10.82
CA LEU A 146 -1.78 24.69 12.04
C LEU A 146 -1.09 23.80 13.09
N ALA A 147 -0.59 22.63 12.69
CA ALA A 147 0.14 21.74 13.58
C ALA A 147 1.39 22.42 14.16
N ARG A 148 2.09 23.25 13.38
CA ARG A 148 3.22 24.03 13.87
C ARG A 148 2.79 25.08 14.90
N GLN A 149 1.74 25.84 14.60
CA GLN A 149 1.18 26.84 15.53
C GLN A 149 0.73 26.23 16.86
N LEU A 150 0.10 25.04 16.83
CA LEU A 150 -0.33 24.33 18.04
C LEU A 150 0.84 23.82 18.90
N ARG A 151 1.99 23.47 18.28
CA ARG A 151 3.22 23.15 19.04
C ARG A 151 3.80 24.39 19.70
N GLU A 152 3.86 25.48 18.95
CA GLU A 152 4.47 26.75 19.40
C GLU A 152 3.65 27.43 20.51
N SER A 153 2.32 27.26 20.50
CA SER A 153 1.41 27.76 21.56
C SER A 153 1.37 26.90 22.83
N GLY A 154 1.99 25.71 22.83
CA GLY A 154 1.97 24.80 23.98
C GLY A 154 0.63 24.10 24.22
N GLU A 155 -0.35 24.29 23.33
CA GLU A 155 -1.67 23.66 23.39
C GLU A 155 -1.62 22.17 23.00
N TRP A 156 -0.51 21.71 22.42
CA TRP A 156 -0.31 20.29 22.11
C TRP A 156 0.27 19.53 23.32
N ARG A 157 -0.62 19.15 24.25
CA ARG A 157 -0.34 18.09 25.24
C ARG A 157 -1.44 17.02 25.16
N ALA A 158 -1.19 15.97 24.40
CA ALA A 158 -1.88 14.68 24.49
C ALA A 158 -1.00 13.56 23.91
#